data_AF-A0A949XQH8-F1
#
_entry.id   AF-A0A949XQH8-F1
#
_cell.length_a   1.000
_cell.length_b   1.000
_cell.length_c   1.000
_cell.angle_alpha   90.00
_cell.angle_beta   90.00
_cell.angle_gamma   90.00
#
_symmetry.space_group_name_H-M   'P 1'
#
loop_
_entity.id
_entity.type
_entity.pdbx_description
1 polymer ?
#
loop_
_entity_poly.entity_id
_entity_poly.type
_entity_poly.pdbx_seq_one_letter_code
_entity_poly.pdbx_strand_id
1 'polypeptide(L)'
;MEDSAEQMEPTPFTTIESAEEFLQLLYVEIGKVRIEIENLFDAGHAVRRREEALRLVAHKLNQLHSHTQASIRLLHDLRTLRALLLKESVLPKAPGQ
;
A
#
# COMPACT_ATOMS: atom_id res chain seq x y z
N MET A 1 7.18 36.18 16.64
CA MET A 1 6.70 35.84 15.28
C MET A 1 7.23 34.46 14.97
N GLU A 2 6.54 33.47 15.53
CA GLU A 2 6.78 32.04 15.28
C GLU A 2 6.21 31.74 13.90
N ASP A 3 7.06 31.88 12.88
CA ASP A 3 6.81 31.28 11.57
C ASP A 3 7.72 30.06 11.45
N SER A 4 7.35 29.03 12.21
CA SER A 4 7.77 27.67 11.94
C SER A 4 6.49 26.95 11.59
N ALA A 5 6.06 27.11 10.34
CA ALA A 5 5.24 26.10 9.71
C ALA A 5 5.98 24.78 9.88
N GLU A 6 5.61 24.04 10.92
CA GLU A 6 5.95 22.63 11.07
C GLU A 6 5.69 22.01 9.69
N GLN A 7 6.75 21.52 9.07
CA GLN A 7 6.65 20.67 7.91
C GLN A 7 5.86 19.47 8.39
N MET A 8 4.53 19.55 8.23
CA MET A 8 3.60 18.57 8.71
C MET A 8 3.74 17.40 7.75
N GLU A 9 4.72 16.54 8.03
CA GLU A 9 4.84 15.22 7.42
C GLU A 9 3.43 14.63 7.36
N PRO A 10 2.95 14.22 6.16
CA PRO A 10 1.59 13.76 6.00
C PRO A 10 1.32 12.67 7.03
N THR A 11 0.46 12.97 7.99
CA THR A 11 0.13 12.05 9.07
C THR A 11 -0.58 10.86 8.43
N PRO A 12 -0.01 9.65 8.51
CA PRO A 12 -0.54 8.52 7.79
C PRO A 12 -1.96 8.21 8.28
N PHE A 13 -2.82 7.77 7.37
CA PHE A 13 -4.21 7.38 7.65
C PHE A 13 -5.17 8.50 8.07
N THR A 14 -4.82 9.78 7.85
CA THR A 14 -5.76 10.89 8.04
C THR A 14 -6.77 11.03 6.91
N THR A 15 -6.41 10.60 5.71
CA THR A 15 -7.27 10.61 4.52
C THR A 15 -7.11 9.30 3.76
N ILE A 16 -7.99 9.04 2.81
CA ILE A 16 -7.86 7.88 1.91
C ILE A 16 -6.58 8.03 1.07
N GLU A 17 -6.24 9.26 0.71
CA GLU A 17 -5.02 9.63 0.00
C GLU A 17 -3.77 9.24 0.80
N SER A 18 -3.66 9.69 2.06
CA SER A 18 -2.50 9.40 2.89
C SER A 18 -2.44 7.92 3.31
N ALA A 19 -3.58 7.23 3.36
CA ALA A 19 -3.63 5.78 3.55
C ALA A 19 -3.11 5.02 2.32
N GLU A 20 -3.47 5.44 1.09
CA GLU A 20 -2.96 4.84 -0.15
C GLU A 20 -1.44 5.04 -0.26
N GLU A 21 -0.95 6.25 0.00
CA GLU A 21 0.49 6.58 0.01
C GLU A 21 1.25 5.71 1.02
N PHE A 22 0.73 5.58 2.25
CA PHE A 22 1.33 4.70 3.24
C PHE A 22 1.38 3.24 2.77
N LEU A 23 0.29 2.73 2.18
CA LEU A 23 0.26 1.35 1.69
C LEU A 23 1.23 1.13 0.53
N GLN A 24 1.48 2.12 -0.32
CA GLN A 24 2.49 2.04 -1.37
C GLN A 24 3.90 1.91 -0.76
N LEU A 25 4.23 2.68 0.28
CA LEU A 25 5.49 2.54 1.02
C LEU A 25 5.61 1.15 1.64
N LEU A 26 4.54 0.68 2.29
CA LEU A 26 4.50 -0.65 2.89
C LEU A 26 4.69 -1.76 1.84
N TYR A 27 4.06 -1.64 0.67
CA TYR A 27 4.22 -2.59 -0.44
C TYR A 27 5.68 -2.74 -0.86
N VAL A 28 6.41 -1.62 -0.98
CA VAL A 28 7.83 -1.61 -1.32
C VAL A 28 8.67 -2.29 -0.26
N GLU A 29 8.45 -1.98 1.03
CA GLU A 29 9.21 -2.59 2.12
C GLU A 29 8.95 -4.10 2.23
N ILE A 30 7.70 -4.55 2.05
CA ILE A 30 7.40 -5.99 1.97
C ILE A 30 8.16 -6.64 0.80
N GLY A 31 8.24 -5.96 -0.35
CA GLY A 31 9.01 -6.42 -1.51
C GLY A 31 10.50 -6.62 -1.20
N LYS A 32 11.11 -5.68 -0.48
CA LYS A 32 12.52 -5.80 -0.05
C LYS A 32 12.74 -6.99 0.88
N VAL A 33 11.88 -7.14 1.90
CA VAL A 33 11.97 -8.26 2.86
C VAL A 33 11.78 -9.61 2.15
N ARG A 34 10.94 -9.69 1.12
CA ARG A 34 10.79 -10.92 0.31
C ARG A 34 12.11 -11.33 -0.35
N ILE A 35 12.80 -10.38 -0.97
CA ILE A 35 14.11 -10.62 -1.61
C ILE A 35 15.16 -11.04 -0.57
N GLU A 36 15.16 -10.42 0.62
CA GLU A 36 16.06 -10.82 1.72
C GLU A 36 15.82 -12.27 2.15
N ILE A 37 14.57 -12.70 2.27
CA ILE A 37 14.23 -14.09 2.61
C ILE A 37 14.63 -15.05 1.49
N GLU A 38 14.46 -14.68 0.23
CA GLU A 38 14.92 -15.46 -0.93
C GLU A 38 16.44 -15.67 -0.89
N ASN A 39 17.22 -14.60 -0.62
CA ASN A 39 18.67 -14.69 -0.47
C ASN A 39 19.11 -15.61 0.68
N LEU A 40 18.31 -15.73 1.75
CA LEU A 40 18.59 -16.67 2.85
C LEU A 40 18.44 -18.14 2.45
N PHE A 41 17.63 -18.45 1.44
CA PHE A 41 17.57 -19.81 0.88
C PHE A 41 18.85 -20.14 0.10
N ASP A 42 19.32 -19.20 -0.71
CA ASP A 42 20.49 -19.39 -1.57
C ASP A 42 21.80 -19.52 -0.78
N ALA A 43 21.85 -18.96 0.44
CA ALA A 43 23.01 -19.05 1.33
C ALA A 43 23.28 -20.47 1.89
N GLY A 44 22.44 -21.48 1.62
CA GLY A 44 22.83 -22.89 1.72
C GLY A 44 23.19 -23.47 3.10
N HIS A 45 22.96 -22.75 4.20
CA HIS A 45 23.37 -23.17 5.56
C HIS A 45 22.21 -23.62 6.47
N ALA A 46 21.02 -23.91 5.92
CA ALA A 46 19.84 -24.21 6.71
C ALA A 46 19.69 -25.71 7.04
N VAL A 47 19.67 -26.05 8.34
CA VAL A 47 19.13 -27.32 8.84
C VAL A 47 17.66 -27.44 8.41
N ARG A 48 17.15 -28.63 8.01
CA ARG A 48 15.79 -28.82 7.42
C ARG A 48 14.66 -28.01 8.09
N ARG A 49 14.64 -27.93 9.43
CA ARG A 49 13.64 -27.14 10.19
C ARG A 49 13.70 -25.63 9.89
N ARG A 50 14.88 -25.07 9.67
CA ARG A 50 15.08 -23.67 9.28
C ARG A 50 14.58 -23.42 7.85
N GLU A 51 14.76 -24.38 6.95
CA GLU A 51 14.24 -24.29 5.58
C GLU A 51 12.70 -24.28 5.56
N GLU A 52 12.06 -25.16 6.33
CA GLU A 52 10.60 -25.17 6.48
C GLU A 52 10.06 -23.85 7.05
N ALA A 53 10.73 -23.30 8.06
CA ALA A 53 10.39 -22.00 8.62
C ALA A 53 10.53 -20.86 7.60
N LEU A 54 11.63 -20.83 6.84
CA LEU A 54 11.83 -19.84 5.78
C LEU A 54 10.75 -19.95 4.69
N ARG A 55 10.32 -21.17 4.32
CA ARG A 55 9.23 -21.36 3.33
C ARG A 55 7.92 -20.80 3.84
N LEU A 56 7.63 -21.01 5.12
CA LEU A 56 6.43 -20.44 5.75
C LEU A 56 6.48 -18.91 5.77
N VAL A 57 7.63 -18.32 6.12
CA VAL A 57 7.81 -16.85 6.09
C VAL A 57 7.63 -16.31 4.67
N ALA A 58 8.27 -16.91 3.66
CA ALA A 58 8.14 -16.49 2.27
C ALA A 58 6.67 -16.56 1.80
N HIS A 59 5.96 -17.63 2.15
CA HIS A 59 4.54 -17.75 1.86
C HIS A 59 3.71 -16.63 2.51
N LYS A 60 3.96 -16.32 3.79
CA LYS A 60 3.24 -15.25 4.50
C LYS A 60 3.55 -13.86 3.94
N LEU A 61 4.80 -13.60 3.55
CA LEU A 61 5.18 -12.35 2.89
C LEU A 61 4.53 -12.20 1.51
N ASN A 62 4.42 -13.30 0.74
CA ASN A 62 3.70 -13.29 -0.53
C ASN A 62 2.21 -12.97 -0.35
N GLN A 63 1.57 -13.56 0.67
CA GLN A 63 0.17 -13.25 1.02
C GLN A 63 0.03 -11.76 1.39
N LEU A 64 0.88 -11.27 2.29
CA LEU A 64 0.87 -9.88 2.73
C LEU A 64 1.06 -8.91 1.55
N HIS A 65 2.05 -9.15 0.69
CA HIS A 65 2.31 -8.35 -0.50
C HIS A 65 1.09 -8.28 -1.45
N SER A 66 0.45 -9.43 -1.70
CA SER A 66 -0.75 -9.52 -2.55
C SER A 66 -1.93 -8.74 -1.96
N HIS A 67 -2.17 -8.90 -0.65
CA HIS A 67 -3.24 -8.17 0.04
C HIS A 67 -2.98 -6.66 0.07
N THR A 68 -1.76 -6.23 0.35
CA THR A 68 -1.39 -4.80 0.28
C THR A 68 -1.64 -4.24 -1.11
N GLN A 69 -1.24 -4.94 -2.17
CA GLN A 69 -1.49 -4.52 -3.56
C GLN A 69 -2.98 -4.43 -3.89
N ALA A 70 -3.79 -5.37 -3.38
CA ALA A 70 -5.24 -5.35 -3.54
C ALA A 70 -5.87 -4.15 -2.81
N SER A 71 -5.41 -3.84 -1.60
CA SER A 71 -5.86 -2.68 -0.83
C SER A 71 -5.51 -1.36 -1.53
N ILE A 72 -4.29 -1.22 -2.09
CA ILE A 72 -3.90 -0.04 -2.88
C ILE A 72 -4.86 0.18 -4.04
N ARG A 73 -5.13 -0.88 -4.84
CA ARG A 73 -6.08 -0.79 -5.95
C ARG A 73 -7.48 -0.37 -5.49
N LEU A 74 -7.99 -0.98 -4.43
CA LEU A 74 -9.31 -0.66 -3.88
C LEU A 74 -9.41 0.82 -3.47
N LEU A 75 -8.41 1.35 -2.77
CA LEU A 75 -8.40 2.75 -2.37
C LEU A 75 -8.35 3.68 -3.59
N HIS A 76 -7.51 3.34 -4.58
CA HIS A 76 -7.43 4.07 -5.83
C HIS A 76 -8.77 4.10 -6.59
N ASP A 77 -9.46 2.95 -6.66
CA ASP A 77 -10.76 2.81 -7.30
C ASP A 77 -11.82 3.67 -6.58
N LEU A 78 -11.85 3.63 -5.24
CA LEU A 78 -12.76 4.44 -4.43
C LEU A 78 -12.53 5.94 -4.64
N ARG A 79 -11.28 6.38 -4.72
CA ARG A 79 -10.94 7.77 -5.03
C ARG A 79 -11.42 8.18 -6.41
N THR A 80 -11.21 7.32 -7.40
CA THR A 80 -11.63 7.54 -8.78
C THR A 80 -13.15 7.64 -8.90
N LEU A 81 -13.87 6.71 -8.27
CA LEU A 81 -15.34 6.73 -8.22
C LEU A 81 -15.86 7.99 -7.54
N ARG A 82 -15.27 8.41 -6.41
CA ARG A 82 -15.64 9.67 -5.75
C ARG A 82 -15.44 10.88 -6.65
N ALA A 83 -14.31 10.95 -7.36
CA ALA A 83 -14.02 12.04 -8.28
C ALA A 83 -15.01 12.09 -9.46
N LEU A 84 -15.38 10.92 -10.02
CA LEU A 84 -16.36 10.81 -11.09
C LEU A 84 -17.75 11.28 -10.65
N LEU A 85 -18.23 10.80 -9.50
CA LEU A 85 -19.53 11.18 -8.94
C LEU A 85 -19.61 12.69 -8.65
N LEU A 86 -18.53 13.27 -8.09
CA LEU A 86 -18.48 14.71 -7.85
C LEU A 86 -18.44 15.51 -9.16
N LYS A 87 -17.68 15.06 -10.16
CA LYS A 87 -17.65 15.69 -11.47
C LYS A 87 -19.03 15.69 -12.14
N GLU A 88 -19.76 14.58 -12.04
CA GLU A 88 -21.13 14.47 -12.54
C GLU A 88 -22.10 15.42 -11.81
N SER A 89 -21.95 15.58 -10.49
CA SER A 89 -22.77 16.51 -9.69
C SER A 89 -22.52 17.99 -9.99
N VAL A 90 -21.33 18.33 -10.49
CA VAL A 90 -20.92 19.70 -10.83
C VAL A 90 -21.28 20.05 -12.29
N LEU A 91 -21.60 19.07 -13.13
CA LEU A 91 -22.16 19.35 -14.45
C LEU A 91 -23.52 20.05 -14.26
N PRO A 92 -23.74 21.24 -14.84
CA PRO A 92 -25.01 21.93 -14.71
C PRO A 92 -26.10 21.03 -15.24
N LYS A 93 -27.13 20.77 -14.43
CA LYS A 93 -28.39 20.15 -14.90
C LYS A 93 -28.81 20.95 -16.13
N ALA A 94 -28.82 20.31 -17.29
CA ALA A 94 -29.21 20.96 -18.53
C ALA A 94 -30.56 21.66 -18.31
N PRO A 95 -30.69 22.97 -18.58
CA PRO A 95 -31.97 23.64 -18.48
C PRO A 95 -32.88 23.12 -19.59
N GLY A 96 -33.85 22.28 -19.22
CA GLY A 96 -34.97 21.90 -20.08
C GLY A 96 -35.20 20.39 -20.21
N GLN A 97 -35.98 19.83 -19.27
CA GLN A 97 -37.07 18.89 -19.54
C GLN A 97 -38.22 19.23 -18.59
#